data_AF-A0A749L3Q1-F1
#
_entry.id   AF-A0A749L3Q1-F1
#
_cell.length_a   1.000
_cell.length_b   1.000
_cell.length_c   1.000
_cell.angle_alpha   90.00
_cell.angle_beta   90.00
_cell.angle_gamma   90.00
#
_symmetry.space_group_name_H-M   'P 1'
#
loop_
_entity.id
_entity.type
_entity.pdbx_description
1 polymer ?
#
loop_
_entity_poly.entity_id
_entity_poly.type
_entity_poly.pdbx_seq_one_letter_code
_entity_poly.pdbx_strand_id
1 'polypeptide(L)' 'MGKVTFVVDFEDGEEPMVSVATEILGGRLSSVLWGDYQDDFFTEGQVDMVRSAFDDAALTEEEELVQEEIIQKMEIMTL' A
#
# COMPACT_ATOMS: atom_id res chain seq x y z
N MET A 1 6.46 19.60 -2.76
CA MET A 1 5.02 19.73 -2.48
C MET A 1 4.53 18.35 -2.09
N GLY A 2 3.92 18.19 -0.92
CA GLY A 2 3.52 16.87 -0.39
C GLY A 2 2.28 16.30 -1.09
N LYS A 3 2.06 14.99 -0.94
CA LYS A 3 0.83 14.31 -1.35
C LYS A 3 0.25 13.59 -0.13
N VAL A 4 -1.07 13.48 -0.08
CA VAL A 4 -1.81 12.74 0.94
C VAL A 4 -2.80 11.84 0.21
N THR A 5 -2.91 10.59 0.65
CA THR A 5 -3.91 9.64 0.16
C THR A 5 -5.05 9.57 1.16
N PHE A 6 -6.28 9.67 0.67
CA PHE A 6 -7.49 9.45 1.46
C PHE A 6 -8.13 8.15 1.01
N VAL A 7 -8.65 7.39 1.96
CA VAL A 7 -9.58 6.28 1.74
C VAL A 7 -10.92 6.77 2.27
N VAL A 8 -11.97 6.65 1.44
CA VAL A 8 -13.30 7.18 1.73
C VAL A 8 -14.31 6.10 1.39
N ASP A 9 -15.15 5.75 2.37
CA ASP A 9 -16.25 4.82 2.16
C ASP A 9 -17.42 5.55 1.48
N PHE A 10 -17.91 4.95 0.39
CA PHE A 10 -19.15 5.35 -0.28
C PHE A 10 -20.17 4.23 -0.14
N GLU A 11 -21.45 4.59 -0.04
CA GLU A 11 -22.52 3.60 -0.20
C GLU A 11 -22.54 3.08 -1.64
N ASP A 12 -22.98 1.83 -1.85
CA ASP A 12 -23.00 1.20 -3.18
C ASP A 12 -23.83 2.01 -4.19
N GLY A 13 -23.18 2.46 -5.26
CA GLY A 13 -23.78 3.32 -6.29
C GLY A 13 -23.74 4.83 -5.99
N GLU A 14 -23.17 5.25 -4.86
CA GLU A 14 -23.00 6.66 -4.46
C GLU A 14 -21.54 7.14 -4.66
N GLU A 15 -20.74 6.47 -5.49
CA GLU A 15 -19.37 6.90 -5.79
C GLU A 15 -19.34 8.25 -6.53
N PRO A 16 -18.39 9.14 -6.19
CA PRO A 16 -18.37 10.49 -6.73
C PRO A 16 -17.90 10.50 -8.19
N MET A 17 -18.48 11.38 -9.00
CA MET A 17 -17.89 11.71 -10.29
C MET A 17 -16.59 12.51 -10.10
N VAL A 18 -15.48 11.94 -10.54
CA VAL A 18 -14.15 12.59 -10.52
C VAL A 18 -13.70 12.96 -11.92
N SER A 19 -12.95 14.06 -12.05
CA SER A 19 -12.41 14.55 -13.30
C SER A 19 -11.02 15.16 -13.10
N VAL A 20 -10.34 15.50 -14.20
CA VAL A 20 -9.04 16.20 -14.16
C VAL A 20 -9.13 17.58 -13.49
N ALA A 21 -10.33 18.19 -13.48
CA ALA A 21 -10.60 19.48 -12.83
C ALA A 21 -11.01 19.33 -11.35
N THR A 22 -11.13 18.12 -10.84
CA THR A 22 -11.49 17.89 -9.44
C THR A 22 -10.36 18.35 -8.51
N GLU A 23 -10.73 19.16 -7.52
CA GLU A 23 -9.84 19.62 -6.45
C GLU A 23 -10.27 19.02 -5.11
N ILE A 24 -9.29 18.61 -4.31
CA ILE A 24 -9.48 18.11 -2.95
C ILE A 24 -8.68 19.00 -2.01
N LEU A 25 -9.37 19.74 -1.13
CA LEU A 25 -8.76 20.64 -0.15
C LEU A 25 -7.75 21.66 -0.76
N GLY A 26 -8.04 22.14 -1.97
CA GLY A 26 -7.16 23.07 -2.71
C GLY A 26 -5.97 22.40 -3.41
N GLY A 27 -5.84 21.08 -3.35
CA GLY A 27 -4.93 20.29 -4.16
C GLY A 27 -5.61 19.76 -5.43
N ARG A 28 -4.84 19.64 -6.51
CA ARG A 28 -5.31 19.00 -7.75
C ARG A 28 -5.35 17.48 -7.58
N LEU A 29 -6.47 16.85 -7.91
CA LEU A 29 -6.56 15.39 -7.97
C LEU A 29 -5.56 14.82 -8.99
N SER A 30 -4.60 14.02 -8.52
CA SER A 30 -3.53 13.47 -9.38
C SER A 30 -3.76 12.03 -9.82
N SER A 31 -4.53 11.27 -9.06
CA SER A 31 -4.73 9.84 -9.25
C SER A 31 -6.01 9.40 -8.54
N VAL A 32 -6.71 8.43 -9.13
CA VAL A 32 -7.88 7.77 -8.57
C VAL A 32 -7.69 6.27 -8.80
N LEU A 33 -7.98 5.48 -7.77
CA LEU A 33 -8.13 4.04 -7.88
C LEU A 33 -9.61 3.70 -7.74
N TRP A 34 -10.13 2.95 -8.71
CA TRP A 34 -11.51 2.46 -8.70
C TRP A 34 -11.50 1.01 -8.20
N GLY A 35 -11.39 0.85 -6.89
CA GLY A 35 -11.28 -0.43 -6.21
C GLY A 35 -10.66 -0.25 -4.82
N ASP A 36 -10.84 -1.24 -3.95
CA ASP A 36 -10.13 -1.27 -2.68
C ASP A 36 -8.71 -1.81 -2.90
N TYR A 37 -7.71 -0.95 -2.67
CA TYR A 37 -6.31 -1.38 -2.79
C TYR A 37 -5.90 -2.38 -1.70
N GLN A 38 -6.69 -2.49 -0.63
CA GLN A 38 -6.47 -3.48 0.43
C GLN A 38 -6.75 -4.90 -0.04
N ASP A 39 -7.55 -5.10 -1.11
CA ASP A 39 -7.77 -6.43 -1.70
C ASP A 39 -6.46 -7.06 -2.24
N ASP A 40 -5.47 -6.23 -2.59
CA ASP A 40 -4.15 -6.65 -3.06
C ASP A 40 -3.11 -6.78 -1.93
N PHE A 41 -3.52 -6.59 -0.67
CA PHE A 41 -2.61 -6.74 0.47
C PHE A 41 -2.18 -8.19 0.67
N PHE A 42 -1.04 -8.36 1.32
CA PHE A 42 -0.61 -9.67 1.77
C PHE A 42 -1.56 -10.21 2.83
N THR A 43 -1.77 -11.51 2.79
CA THR A 43 -2.28 -12.26 3.94
C THR A 43 -1.14 -12.51 4.94
N GLU A 44 -1.46 -12.66 6.23
CA GLU A 44 -0.47 -13.03 7.25
C GLU A 44 0.42 -14.22 6.83
N GLY A 45 -0.20 -15.27 6.25
CA GLY A 45 0.53 -16.46 5.80
C GLY A 45 1.50 -16.21 4.63
N GLN A 46 1.21 -15.24 3.75
CA GLN A 46 2.15 -14.84 2.71
C GLN A 46 3.34 -14.06 3.28
N VAL A 47 3.10 -13.21 4.28
CA VAL A 47 4.18 -12.50 4.98
C VAL A 47 5.09 -13.48 5.71
N ASP A 48 4.51 -14.45 6.43
CA ASP A 48 5.27 -15.46 7.15
C ASP A 48 6.10 -16.34 6.20
N MET A 49 5.56 -16.67 5.02
CA MET A 49 6.31 -17.37 3.98
C MET A 49 7.54 -16.58 3.52
N VAL A 50 7.40 -15.26 3.30
CA VAL A 50 8.52 -14.40 2.89
C VAL A 50 9.53 -14.23 4.02
N ARG A 51 9.10 -14.05 5.27
CA ARG A 51 9.99 -13.99 6.45
C ARG A 51 10.82 -15.26 6.57
N SER A 52 10.17 -16.42 6.50
CA SER A 52 10.87 -17.71 6.56
C SER A 52 11.87 -17.88 5.42
N ALA A 53 11.56 -17.36 4.22
CA ALA A 53 12.51 -17.42 3.10
C ALA A 53 13.76 -16.57 3.33
N PHE A 54 13.65 -15.47 4.09
CA PHE A 54 14.81 -14.66 4.46
C PHE A 54 15.63 -15.26 5.61
N ASP A 55 15.00 -15.93 6.58
CA ASP A 55 15.71 -16.56 7.70
C ASP A 55 16.74 -17.60 7.23
N ASP A 56 16.44 -18.29 6.12
CA ASP A 56 17.32 -19.30 5.52
C ASP A 56 18.33 -18.69 4.52
N ALA A 57 18.27 -17.39 4.25
CA ALA A 57 19.14 -16.72 3.28
C ALA A 57 20.49 -16.32 3.93
N ALA A 58 21.60 -16.67 3.26
CA ALA A 58 22.93 -16.22 3.67
C ALA A 58 23.18 -14.79 3.17
N LEU A 59 22.55 -13.82 3.82
CA LEU A 59 22.63 -12.40 3.48
C LEU A 59 23.93 -11.76 3.98
N THR A 60 24.36 -10.72 3.28
CA THR A 60 25.37 -9.77 3.74
C THR A 60 24.74 -8.71 4.66
N GLU A 61 25.56 -7.99 5.43
CA GLU A 61 25.07 -6.90 6.31
C GLU A 61 24.27 -5.82 5.55
N GLU A 62 24.61 -5.55 4.28
CA GLU A 62 23.85 -4.61 3.45
C GLU A 62 22.48 -5.16 3.05
N GLU A 63 22.39 -6.46 2.76
CA GLU A 63 21.15 -7.13 2.39
C GLU A 63 20.20 -7.31 3.58
N GLU A 64 20.72 -7.48 4.79
CA GLU A 64 19.92 -7.53 6.03
C GLU A 64 19.14 -6.21 6.24
N LEU A 65 19.78 -5.05 5.99
CA LEU A 65 19.09 -3.74 6.08
C LEU A 65 17.96 -3.62 5.05
N VAL A 66 18.17 -4.16 3.84
CA VAL A 66 17.15 -4.17 2.77
C VAL A 66 16.01 -5.13 3.14
N GLN A 67 16.33 -6.29 3.71
CA GLN A 67 15.33 -7.23 4.22
C GLN A 67 14.43 -6.56 5.27
N GLU A 68 15.01 -5.87 6.25
CA GLU A 68 14.23 -5.17 7.27
C GLU A 68 13.28 -4.14 6.65
N GLU A 69 13.73 -3.38 5.64
CA GLU A 69 12.89 -2.42 4.92
C GLU A 69 11.75 -3.12 4.16
N ILE A 70 12.02 -4.27 3.54
CA ILE A 70 11.00 -5.08 2.85
C ILE A 70 9.96 -5.57 3.85
N ILE A 71 10.37 -6.16 4.98
CA ILE A 71 9.45 -6.68 5.99
C ILE A 71 8.57 -5.56 6.57
N GLN A 72 9.15 -4.39 6.88
CA GLN A 72 8.37 -3.24 7.35
C GLN A 72 7.33 -2.78 6.33
N LYS A 73 7.67 -2.74 5.03
CA LYS A 73 6.69 -2.40 3.99
C LYS A 73 5.58 -3.45 3.89
N MET A 74 5.93 -4.73 3.98
CA MET A 74 4.94 -5.82 3.94
C MET A 74 3.97 -5.72 5.10
N GLU A 75 4.44 -5.46 6.33
CA GLU A 75 3.58 -5.28 7.51
C GLU A 75 2.55 -4.17 7.35
N ILE A 76 2.90 -3.06 6.68
CA ILE A 76 1.97 -1.97 6.36
C ILE A 76 0.92 -2.41 5.31
N MET A 77 1.28 -3.35 4.44
CA MET A 77 0.47 -3.88 3.34
C MET A 77 -0.11 -5.27 3.66
N THR A 78 -0.46 -5.53 4.92
CA THR A 78 -1.05 -6.80 5.36
C THR A 78 -2.39 -6.55 6.05
N LEU A 79 -3.37 -7.41 5.76
CA LEU A 79 -4.69 -7.42 6.40
C LEU A 79 -4.80 -8.49 7.49
#